data_AF-A0A507QZZ3-F1
#
_entry.id   AF-A0A507QZZ3-F1
#
_cell.length_a   1.000
_cell.length_b   1.000
_cell.length_c   1.000
_cell.angle_alpha   90.00
_cell.angle_beta   90.00
_cell.angle_gamma   90.00
#
_symmetry.space_group_name_H-M   'P 1'
#
loop_
_entity.id
_entity.type
_entity.pdbx_description
1 polymer ?
#
loop_
_entity_poly.entity_id
_entity_poly.type
_entity_poly.pdbx_seq_one_letter_code
_entity_poly.pdbx_strand_id
1 'polypeptide(L)'
;MVLEYRKPWQWSKLSYIKQKIVPNDQLVMRMMLAISASEIHQRKRDEITANGTSSDIGLAHYSLAVKDLSMSLAQKSYGNEKQRLESLLPALFFMIEYEVRFGYSRRHLRLHLEGVRSLYNSYESMLLNTALENGEQHQTGTRWGGQVDDGLSFLSSQILLWISYLDVIGGQGLCSRSLMTRMSESAVPQLKIELLYRKSRLAGRHIWAGEYPENEVLDDIENYRPLELLHLNNLLRSRIWQLGVSRSEGQQTEDSPEMLMEDLTKIADKYQDILMTASLPATGQTRRVFHTMRCAASSYWAQILSYKCSNGRMGGGKFPYGSKLMFAVRRDYGNTPRKGSGADCWL
;
A
#
# COMPACT_ATOMS: atom_id res chain seq x y z
N MET A 1 -1.81 -0.10 7.36
CA MET A 1 -0.65 0.19 6.48
C MET A 1 -0.48 1.68 6.14
N VAL A 2 -1.48 2.40 5.63
CA VAL A 2 -1.35 3.86 5.40
C VAL A 2 -1.42 4.67 6.70
N LEU A 3 -2.12 4.14 7.70
CA LEU A 3 -2.16 4.65 9.09
C LEU A 3 -0.87 4.36 9.90
N GLU A 4 0.07 3.58 9.36
CA GLU A 4 1.35 3.26 10.05
C GLU A 4 2.45 4.28 9.76
N TYR A 5 2.29 5.10 8.72
CA TYR A 5 3.17 6.24 8.52
C TYR A 5 2.71 7.34 9.45
N ARG A 6 3.24 7.34 10.68
CA ARG A 6 3.06 8.33 11.76
C ARG A 6 3.53 9.75 11.40
N LYS A 7 3.38 10.15 10.14
CA LYS A 7 3.53 11.52 9.72
C LYS A 7 2.46 12.36 10.43
N PRO A 8 2.79 13.56 10.94
CA PRO A 8 1.81 14.42 11.56
C PRO A 8 0.59 14.60 10.65
N TRP A 9 -0.60 14.50 11.24
CA TRP A 9 -1.86 14.48 10.49
C TRP A 9 -1.92 15.66 9.52
N GLN A 10 -1.63 16.87 10.00
CA GLN A 10 -1.66 18.12 9.23
C GLN A 10 -1.02 17.99 7.85
N TRP A 11 0.18 17.40 7.79
CA TRP A 11 1.02 17.28 6.59
C TRP A 11 0.91 15.93 5.89
N SER A 12 0.05 15.05 6.40
CA SER A 12 -0.22 13.75 5.80
C SER A 12 -1.01 13.89 4.51
N LYS A 13 -0.89 12.88 3.64
CA LYS A 13 -1.60 12.86 2.35
C LYS A 13 -3.10 12.59 2.53
N LEU A 14 -3.48 11.93 3.62
CA LEU A 14 -4.87 11.77 4.02
C LEU A 14 -5.49 13.11 4.46
N SER A 15 -4.73 13.96 5.16
CA SER A 15 -5.16 15.33 5.47
C SER A 15 -5.30 16.17 4.21
N TYR A 16 -4.41 16.03 3.23
CA TYR A 16 -4.56 16.68 1.93
C TYR A 16 -5.87 16.25 1.24
N ILE A 17 -6.15 14.93 1.18
CA ILE A 17 -7.40 14.40 0.62
C ILE A 17 -8.62 15.00 1.36
N LYS A 18 -8.59 15.02 2.70
CA LYS A 18 -9.66 15.59 3.53
C LYS A 18 -9.89 17.08 3.21
N GLN A 19 -8.82 17.86 3.05
CA GLN A 19 -8.91 19.32 2.93
C GLN A 19 -9.19 19.79 1.51
N LYS A 20 -8.67 19.10 0.49
CA LYS A 20 -8.68 19.59 -0.90
C LYS A 20 -9.58 18.77 -1.84
N ILE A 21 -9.81 17.49 -1.55
CA ILE A 21 -10.60 16.60 -2.43
C ILE A 21 -12.01 16.42 -1.88
N VAL A 22 -12.15 16.02 -0.61
CA VAL A 22 -13.45 15.75 0.02
C VAL A 22 -14.48 16.87 -0.12
N PRO A 23 -14.14 18.17 -0.03
CA PRO A 23 -15.14 19.24 -0.20
C PRO A 23 -15.82 19.25 -1.58
N ASN A 24 -15.15 18.70 -2.60
CA ASN A 24 -15.60 18.71 -3.99
C ASN A 24 -15.98 17.32 -4.51
N ASP A 25 -15.79 16.26 -3.71
CA ASP A 25 -15.98 14.89 -4.13
C ASP A 25 -16.81 14.09 -3.11
N GLN A 26 -18.08 13.90 -3.46
CA GLN A 26 -19.04 13.20 -2.61
C GLN A 26 -18.68 11.72 -2.41
N LEU A 27 -18.08 11.07 -3.41
CA LEU A 27 -17.70 9.66 -3.34
C LEU A 27 -16.60 9.47 -2.29
N VAL A 28 -15.53 10.28 -2.38
CA VAL A 28 -14.42 10.25 -1.41
C VAL A 28 -14.90 10.64 -0.01
N MET A 29 -15.77 11.65 0.09
CA MET A 29 -16.39 12.05 1.35
C MET A 29 -17.15 10.88 2.00
N ARG A 30 -18.04 10.21 1.26
CA ARG A 30 -18.81 9.08 1.78
C ARG A 30 -17.92 7.95 2.26
N MET A 31 -16.82 7.68 1.55
CA MET A 31 -15.87 6.65 1.98
C MET A 31 -15.14 7.02 3.28
N MET A 32 -14.74 8.29 3.45
CA MET A 32 -14.16 8.74 4.72
C MET A 32 -15.16 8.65 5.88
N LEU A 33 -16.43 8.97 5.63
CA LEU A 33 -17.50 8.81 6.62
C LEU A 33 -17.77 7.33 6.93
N ALA A 34 -17.76 6.45 5.92
CA ALA A 34 -17.94 5.02 6.11
C ALA A 34 -16.88 4.44 7.05
N ILE A 35 -15.60 4.68 6.77
CA ILE A 35 -14.50 4.23 7.62
C ILE A 35 -14.63 4.79 9.04
N SER A 36 -14.87 6.10 9.16
CA SER A 36 -14.95 6.77 10.47
C SER A 36 -16.13 6.27 11.32
N ALA A 37 -17.30 6.12 10.71
CA ALA A 37 -18.49 5.60 11.38
C ALA A 37 -18.32 4.13 11.79
N SER A 38 -17.73 3.29 10.93
CA SER A 38 -17.44 1.89 11.26
C SER A 38 -16.39 1.76 12.39
N GLU A 39 -15.38 2.63 12.44
CA GLU A 39 -14.43 2.70 13.56
C GLU A 39 -15.12 3.02 14.89
N ILE A 40 -15.95 4.07 14.90
CA ILE A 40 -16.69 4.49 16.09
C ILE A 40 -17.63 3.36 16.53
N HIS A 41 -18.30 2.72 15.57
CA HIS A 41 -19.21 1.61 15.84
C HIS A 41 -18.49 0.39 16.43
N GLN A 42 -17.32 0.01 15.91
CA GLN A 42 -16.51 -1.07 16.49
C GLN A 42 -16.07 -0.77 17.93
N ARG A 43 -15.53 0.43 18.18
CA ARG A 43 -15.10 0.83 19.54
C ARG A 43 -16.25 0.81 20.54
N LYS A 44 -17.41 1.33 20.16
CA LYS A 44 -18.61 1.33 21.01
C LYS A 44 -19.15 -0.08 21.26
N ARG A 45 -19.03 -0.99 20.29
CA ARG A 45 -19.43 -2.40 20.47
C ARG A 45 -18.55 -3.11 21.49
N ASP A 46 -17.25 -2.79 21.51
CA ASP A 46 -16.31 -3.33 22.50
C ASP A 46 -16.57 -2.78 23.92
N GLU A 47 -17.18 -1.60 24.03
CA GLU A 47 -17.56 -0.95 25.31
C GLU A 47 -18.96 -1.35 25.80
N ILE A 48 -19.90 -1.68 24.90
CA ILE A 48 -21.33 -1.89 25.20
C ILE A 48 -21.73 -3.32 24.82
N THR A 49 -21.24 -4.29 25.58
CA THR A 49 -21.84 -5.63 25.64
C THR A 49 -23.13 -5.59 26.48
N ALA A 50 -24.19 -4.96 25.99
CA ALA A 50 -25.60 -5.20 26.39
C ALA A 50 -26.52 -4.15 25.75
N ASN A 51 -27.51 -4.61 24.98
CA ASN A 51 -28.71 -3.86 24.59
C ASN A 51 -28.55 -2.65 23.66
N GLY A 52 -28.48 -2.92 22.36
CA GLY A 52 -28.87 -1.96 21.33
C GLY A 52 -28.49 -2.40 19.92
N THR A 53 -29.47 -2.51 19.02
CA THR A 53 -29.25 -2.61 17.57
C THR A 53 -28.79 -1.26 17.03
N SER A 54 -27.51 -0.92 17.22
CA SER A 54 -26.92 0.26 16.57
C SER A 54 -26.97 0.04 15.06
N SER A 55 -27.68 0.93 14.35
CA SER A 55 -27.66 0.97 12.88
C SER A 55 -26.20 1.12 12.41
N ASP A 56 -25.76 0.27 11.48
CA ASP A 56 -24.42 0.36 10.91
C ASP A 56 -24.37 1.49 9.86
N ILE A 57 -24.30 2.72 10.37
CA ILE A 57 -24.21 3.95 9.57
C ILE A 57 -22.98 3.90 8.64
N GLY A 58 -21.91 3.24 9.05
CA GLY A 58 -20.71 3.05 8.23
C GLY A 58 -21.00 2.20 6.99
N LEU A 59 -21.69 1.06 7.18
CA LEU A 59 -22.14 0.21 6.08
C LEU A 59 -23.12 0.94 5.14
N ALA A 60 -23.98 1.80 5.67
CA ALA A 60 -24.88 2.62 4.86
C ALA A 60 -24.13 3.60 3.95
N HIS A 61 -23.14 4.33 4.50
CA HIS A 61 -22.28 5.21 3.71
C HIS A 61 -21.46 4.46 2.66
N TYR A 62 -20.91 3.30 3.03
CA TYR A 62 -20.17 2.44 2.11
C TYR A 62 -21.04 1.97 0.95
N SER A 63 -22.25 1.49 1.24
CA SER A 63 -23.19 1.01 0.22
C SER A 63 -23.59 2.13 -0.76
N LEU A 64 -23.76 3.36 -0.26
CA LEU A 64 -24.02 4.52 -1.12
C LEU A 64 -22.80 4.90 -1.96
N ALA A 65 -21.58 4.82 -1.40
CA ALA A 65 -20.36 5.08 -2.14
C ALA A 65 -20.14 4.08 -3.29
N VAL A 66 -20.44 2.79 -3.10
CA VAL A 66 -20.36 1.79 -4.18
C VAL A 66 -21.35 2.10 -5.31
N LYS A 67 -22.56 2.56 -4.98
CA LYS A 67 -23.54 3.02 -5.98
C LYS A 67 -23.04 4.26 -6.73
N ASP A 68 -22.53 5.25 -6.01
CA ASP A 68 -21.98 6.48 -6.59
C ASP A 68 -20.80 6.19 -7.52
N LEU A 69 -19.89 5.29 -7.14
CA LEU A 69 -18.79 4.84 -7.99
C LEU A 69 -19.31 4.20 -9.28
N SER A 70 -20.29 3.29 -9.18
CA SER A 70 -20.90 2.65 -10.36
C SER A 70 -21.50 3.68 -11.32
N MET A 71 -22.25 4.66 -10.79
CA MET A 71 -22.82 5.74 -11.60
C MET A 71 -21.73 6.62 -12.24
N SER A 72 -20.68 6.96 -11.49
CA SER A 72 -19.55 7.75 -11.98
C SER A 72 -18.78 7.04 -13.10
N LEU A 73 -18.62 5.72 -13.01
CA LEU A 73 -17.97 4.92 -14.05
C LEU A 73 -18.83 4.76 -15.30
N ALA A 74 -20.17 4.74 -15.16
CA ALA A 74 -21.10 4.63 -16.29
C ALA A 74 -21.22 5.93 -17.11
N GLN A 75 -20.93 7.08 -16.51
CA GLN A 75 -20.93 8.35 -17.23
C GLN A 75 -19.70 8.46 -18.14
N LYS A 76 -19.93 8.76 -19.43
CA LYS A 76 -18.85 9.09 -20.36
C LYS A 76 -18.15 10.36 -19.87
N SER A 77 -16.88 10.23 -19.47
CA SER A 77 -16.10 11.39 -19.04
C SER A 77 -15.63 12.17 -20.27
N TYR A 78 -16.01 13.44 -20.35
CA TYR A 78 -15.47 14.42 -21.32
C TYR A 78 -14.47 15.38 -20.64
N GLY A 79 -13.81 14.94 -19.56
CA GLY A 79 -12.97 15.77 -18.70
C GLY A 79 -11.50 15.35 -18.69
N ASN A 80 -10.69 16.09 -17.93
CA ASN A 80 -9.28 15.79 -17.71
C ASN A 80 -9.13 14.46 -16.94
N GLU A 81 -8.60 13.43 -17.60
CA GLU A 81 -8.43 12.09 -17.03
C GLU A 81 -7.57 12.11 -15.75
N LYS A 82 -6.59 13.01 -15.64
CA LYS A 82 -5.79 13.14 -14.41
C LYS A 82 -6.63 13.58 -13.22
N GLN A 83 -7.51 14.56 -13.42
CA GLN A 83 -8.41 15.05 -12.38
C GLN A 83 -9.39 13.94 -11.97
N ARG A 84 -9.90 13.18 -12.95
CA ARG A 84 -10.74 12.01 -12.68
C ARG A 84 -10.01 10.97 -11.84
N LEU A 85 -8.74 10.68 -12.12
CA LEU A 85 -7.92 9.75 -11.34
C LEU A 85 -7.59 10.28 -9.93
N GLU A 86 -7.45 11.59 -9.75
CA GLU A 86 -7.29 12.20 -8.42
C GLU A 86 -8.53 12.01 -7.52
N SER A 87 -9.70 11.81 -8.11
CA SER A 87 -10.93 11.45 -7.39
C SER A 87 -11.10 9.93 -7.20
N LEU A 88 -10.96 9.16 -8.29
CA LEU A 88 -11.22 7.72 -8.29
C LEU A 88 -10.22 6.93 -7.45
N LEU A 89 -8.92 7.26 -7.50
CA LEU A 89 -7.91 6.50 -6.78
C LEU A 89 -8.06 6.60 -5.26
N PRO A 90 -8.27 7.80 -4.64
CA PRO A 90 -8.59 7.88 -3.21
C PRO A 90 -9.86 7.12 -2.83
N ALA A 91 -10.92 7.19 -3.63
CA ALA A 91 -12.15 6.46 -3.36
C ALA A 91 -11.91 4.95 -3.34
N LEU A 92 -11.27 4.41 -4.38
CA LEU A 92 -10.92 2.99 -4.47
C LEU A 92 -9.96 2.56 -3.35
N PHE A 93 -8.98 3.40 -3.02
CA PHE A 93 -8.09 3.17 -1.89
C PHE A 93 -8.86 3.03 -0.57
N PHE A 94 -9.80 3.94 -0.29
CA PHE A 94 -10.62 3.84 0.91
C PHE A 94 -11.57 2.65 0.86
N MET A 95 -12.08 2.25 -0.30
CA MET A 95 -12.91 1.04 -0.42
C MET A 95 -12.11 -0.22 -0.11
N ILE A 96 -10.88 -0.30 -0.61
CA ILE A 96 -9.95 -1.40 -0.31
C ILE A 96 -9.62 -1.43 1.18
N GLU A 97 -9.25 -0.28 1.77
CA GLU A 97 -8.99 -0.19 3.22
C GLU A 97 -10.23 -0.55 4.04
N TYR A 98 -11.44 -0.14 3.60
CA TYR A 98 -12.69 -0.51 4.24
C TYR A 98 -12.89 -2.04 4.21
N GLU A 99 -12.74 -2.69 3.06
CA GLU A 99 -12.91 -4.13 2.93
C GLU A 99 -11.85 -4.93 3.70
N VAL A 100 -10.60 -4.45 3.77
CA VAL A 100 -9.53 -5.09 4.56
C VAL A 100 -9.87 -5.08 6.06
N ARG A 101 -10.57 -4.05 6.55
CA ARG A 101 -10.78 -3.82 7.99
C ARG A 101 -12.16 -4.22 8.50
N PHE A 102 -13.18 -3.97 7.70
CA PHE A 102 -14.60 -4.11 8.06
C PHE A 102 -15.33 -5.07 7.12
N GLY A 103 -14.70 -5.42 5.99
CA GLY A 103 -15.27 -6.34 5.02
C GLY A 103 -15.48 -7.73 5.60
N TYR A 104 -16.58 -8.36 5.21
CA TYR A 104 -16.91 -9.73 5.57
C TYR A 104 -16.65 -10.71 4.41
N SER A 105 -16.24 -10.20 3.24
CA SER A 105 -16.09 -11.00 2.02
C SER A 105 -14.81 -10.65 1.27
N ARG A 106 -13.90 -11.63 1.14
CA ARG A 106 -12.69 -11.50 0.29
C ARG A 106 -13.03 -11.21 -1.18
N ARG A 107 -14.25 -11.56 -1.62
CA ARG A 107 -14.72 -11.26 -2.98
C ARG A 107 -14.84 -9.75 -3.23
N HIS A 108 -15.33 -8.97 -2.27
CA HIS A 108 -15.48 -7.53 -2.46
C HIS A 108 -14.13 -6.82 -2.55
N LEU A 109 -13.19 -7.18 -1.65
CA LEU A 109 -11.81 -6.73 -1.74
C LEU A 109 -11.21 -7.03 -3.11
N ARG A 110 -11.39 -8.26 -3.61
CA ARG A 110 -10.92 -8.68 -4.93
C ARG A 110 -11.54 -7.84 -6.06
N LEU A 111 -12.84 -7.57 -6.02
CA LEU A 111 -13.52 -6.75 -7.03
C LEU A 111 -12.94 -5.33 -7.11
N HIS A 112 -12.66 -4.69 -5.98
CA HIS A 112 -12.05 -3.36 -5.97
C HIS A 112 -10.62 -3.37 -6.51
N LEU A 113 -9.83 -4.39 -6.16
CA LEU A 113 -8.47 -4.56 -6.67
C LEU A 113 -8.46 -4.84 -8.18
N GLU A 114 -9.37 -5.68 -8.68
CA GLU A 114 -9.57 -5.91 -10.13
C GLU A 114 -10.02 -4.63 -10.84
N GLY A 115 -10.89 -3.83 -10.21
CA GLY A 115 -11.29 -2.51 -10.70
C GLY A 115 -10.09 -1.57 -10.86
N VAL A 116 -9.21 -1.48 -9.86
CA VAL A 116 -7.99 -0.66 -9.94
C VAL A 116 -7.04 -1.16 -11.04
N ARG A 117 -6.85 -2.48 -11.18
CA ARG A 117 -6.02 -3.04 -12.27
C ARG A 117 -6.60 -2.73 -13.64
N SER A 118 -7.92 -2.77 -13.78
CA SER A 118 -8.60 -2.44 -15.03
C SER A 118 -8.44 -0.95 -15.37
N LEU A 119 -8.60 -0.08 -14.37
CA LEU A 119 -8.36 1.36 -14.50
C LEU A 119 -6.91 1.65 -14.90
N TYR A 120 -5.94 0.98 -14.28
CA TYR A 120 -4.52 1.08 -14.62
C TYR A 120 -4.26 0.70 -16.09
N ASN A 121 -4.72 -0.47 -16.53
CA ASN A 121 -4.49 -0.93 -17.92
C ASN A 121 -5.16 0.01 -18.95
N SER A 122 -6.33 0.56 -18.61
CA SER A 122 -7.03 1.52 -19.47
C SER A 122 -6.21 2.80 -19.63
N TYR A 123 -5.65 3.31 -18.52
CA TYR A 123 -4.84 4.52 -18.53
C TYR A 123 -3.49 4.29 -19.23
N GLU A 124 -2.86 3.14 -19.03
CA GLU A 124 -1.65 2.74 -19.74
C GLU A 124 -1.87 2.65 -21.24
N SER A 125 -2.94 1.98 -21.68
CA SER A 125 -3.32 1.89 -23.09
C SER A 125 -3.58 3.28 -23.71
N MET A 126 -4.23 4.18 -22.95
CA MET A 126 -4.46 5.56 -23.40
C MET A 126 -3.14 6.28 -23.65
N LEU A 127 -2.19 6.22 -22.71
CA LEU A 127 -0.88 6.86 -22.85
C LEU A 127 -0.07 6.28 -24.02
N LEU A 128 -0.12 4.97 -24.22
CA LEU A 128 0.54 4.32 -25.37
C LEU A 128 -0.04 4.81 -26.70
N ASN A 129 -1.37 4.87 -26.81
CA ASN A 129 -2.03 5.34 -28.02
C ASN A 129 -1.68 6.81 -28.31
N THR A 130 -1.70 7.68 -27.29
CA THR A 130 -1.29 9.08 -27.44
C THR A 130 0.17 9.23 -27.86
N ALA A 131 1.08 8.41 -27.32
CA ALA A 131 2.49 8.44 -27.72
C ALA A 131 2.70 8.00 -29.18
N LEU A 132 1.94 7.00 -29.64
CA LEU A 132 1.95 6.56 -31.05
C LEU A 132 1.42 7.63 -31.99
N GLU A 133 0.34 8.32 -31.61
CA GLU A 133 -0.26 9.42 -32.39
C GLU A 133 0.67 10.63 -32.50
N ASN A 134 1.41 10.95 -31.44
CA ASN A 134 2.31 12.11 -31.40
C ASN A 134 3.68 11.85 -32.05
N GLY A 135 3.95 10.64 -32.55
CA GLY A 135 5.22 10.30 -33.19
C GLY A 135 6.44 10.41 -32.26
N GLU A 136 6.23 10.44 -30.94
CA GLU A 136 7.31 10.52 -29.96
C GLU A 136 8.02 9.17 -29.88
N GLN A 137 9.14 9.05 -30.61
CA GLN A 137 10.12 7.99 -30.31
C GLN A 137 10.55 8.15 -28.85
N HIS A 138 10.40 7.09 -28.06
CA HIS A 138 10.75 7.00 -26.64
C HIS A 138 12.08 7.69 -26.29
N GLN A 139 12.08 9.00 -26.03
CA GLN A 139 13.22 9.70 -25.45
C GLN A 139 13.16 9.46 -23.95
N THR A 140 14.02 8.53 -23.53
CA THR A 140 14.42 8.26 -22.16
C THR A 140 15.16 9.47 -21.59
N GLY A 141 14.43 10.52 -21.25
CA GLY A 141 15.00 11.73 -20.68
C GLY A 141 14.17 12.22 -19.50
N THR A 142 14.63 11.96 -18.28
CA THR A 142 14.14 12.65 -17.08
C THR A 142 14.59 14.11 -17.14
N ARG A 143 13.90 14.93 -17.94
CA ARG A 143 14.15 16.36 -18.02
C ARG A 143 13.40 17.04 -16.87
N TRP A 144 14.09 17.21 -15.76
CA TRP A 144 13.63 18.10 -14.69
C TRP A 144 13.60 19.54 -15.21
N GLY A 145 12.41 20.14 -15.30
CA GLY A 145 12.25 21.56 -15.63
C GLY A 145 11.68 21.90 -17.02
N GLY A 146 10.89 21.02 -17.64
CA GLY A 146 10.14 21.36 -18.87
C GLY A 146 8.82 20.59 -18.95
N GLN A 147 7.76 21.29 -19.34
CA GLN A 147 6.36 20.85 -19.39
C GLN A 147 6.16 19.74 -20.45
N VAL A 148 6.52 18.50 -20.10
CA VAL A 148 6.09 17.26 -20.78
C VAL A 148 5.08 16.59 -19.85
N ASP A 149 4.03 15.99 -20.39
CA ASP A 149 2.95 15.45 -19.58
C ASP A 149 3.44 14.32 -18.65
N ASP A 150 3.63 14.64 -17.36
CA ASP A 150 4.31 13.79 -16.35
C ASP A 150 3.54 12.50 -15.95
N GLY A 151 2.56 12.06 -16.75
CA GLY A 151 1.65 10.97 -16.42
C GLY A 151 0.79 11.31 -15.20
N LEU A 152 0.68 10.38 -14.24
CA LEU A 152 -0.14 10.57 -13.02
C LEU A 152 0.30 11.79 -12.18
N SER A 153 -0.62 12.40 -11.42
CA SER A 153 -0.21 13.42 -10.44
C SER A 153 0.62 12.80 -9.29
N PHE A 154 1.32 13.63 -8.52
CA PHE A 154 2.07 13.17 -7.35
C PHE A 154 1.19 12.46 -6.31
N LEU A 155 -0.06 12.92 -6.15
CA LEU A 155 -1.01 12.27 -5.25
C LEU A 155 -1.48 10.94 -5.84
N SER A 156 -1.90 10.92 -7.10
CA SER A 156 -2.35 9.69 -7.77
C SER A 156 -1.25 8.63 -7.79
N SER A 157 0.00 8.99 -8.08
CA SER A 157 1.15 8.08 -7.98
C SER A 157 1.30 7.48 -6.58
N GLN A 158 1.12 8.29 -5.54
CA GLN A 158 1.17 7.80 -4.17
C GLN A 158 0.04 6.84 -3.84
N ILE A 159 -1.20 7.22 -4.14
CA ILE A 159 -2.37 6.40 -3.78
C ILE A 159 -2.32 5.08 -4.54
N LEU A 160 -1.94 5.13 -5.80
CA LEU A 160 -1.75 3.93 -6.63
C LEU A 160 -0.64 3.03 -6.08
N LEU A 161 0.48 3.59 -5.63
CA LEU A 161 1.54 2.84 -4.95
C LEU A 161 1.02 2.19 -3.65
N TRP A 162 0.25 2.91 -2.84
CA TRP A 162 -0.36 2.34 -1.63
C TRP A 162 -1.33 1.21 -1.94
N ILE A 163 -2.18 1.37 -2.96
CA ILE A 163 -3.05 0.30 -3.43
C ILE A 163 -2.22 -0.91 -3.87
N SER A 164 -1.09 -0.70 -4.58
CA SER A 164 -0.22 -1.81 -4.98
C SER A 164 0.35 -2.57 -3.78
N TYR A 165 0.66 -1.88 -2.67
CA TYR A 165 1.11 -2.53 -1.43
C TYR A 165 -0.02 -3.32 -0.78
N LEU A 166 -1.22 -2.75 -0.71
CA LEU A 166 -2.42 -3.46 -0.22
C LEU A 166 -2.75 -4.67 -1.08
N ASP A 167 -2.58 -4.57 -2.40
CA ASP A 167 -2.79 -5.67 -3.33
C ASP A 167 -1.82 -6.82 -3.06
N VAL A 168 -0.54 -6.52 -2.86
CA VAL A 168 0.48 -7.55 -2.57
C VAL A 168 0.31 -8.16 -1.17
N ILE A 169 -0.12 -7.38 -0.17
CA ILE A 169 -0.32 -7.87 1.19
C ILE A 169 -1.64 -8.64 1.34
N GLY A 170 -2.74 -8.08 0.82
CA GLY A 170 -4.09 -8.65 0.92
C GLY A 170 -4.43 -9.66 -0.17
N GLY A 171 -3.69 -9.67 -1.28
CA GLY A 171 -3.91 -10.52 -2.45
C GLY A 171 -3.33 -11.93 -2.34
N GLN A 172 -3.04 -12.43 -1.13
CA GLN A 172 -2.58 -13.80 -0.91
C GLN A 172 -3.53 -14.80 -1.60
N GLY A 173 -3.11 -15.33 -2.76
CA GLY A 173 -3.86 -16.31 -3.54
C GLY A 173 -5.03 -15.80 -4.39
N LEU A 174 -5.18 -14.49 -4.63
CA LEU A 174 -6.38 -13.97 -5.33
C LEU A 174 -6.23 -13.76 -6.84
N CYS A 175 -5.02 -13.62 -7.40
CA CYS A 175 -4.78 -13.46 -8.84
C CYS A 175 -3.34 -13.85 -9.22
N SER A 176 -3.15 -14.32 -10.46
CA SER A 176 -1.84 -14.68 -11.04
C SER A 176 -0.88 -13.49 -11.24
N ARG A 177 -1.40 -12.26 -11.33
CA ARG A 177 -0.61 -11.03 -11.52
C ARG A 177 -1.11 -9.86 -10.67
N SER A 178 -0.30 -9.45 -9.70
CA SER A 178 -0.57 -8.28 -8.84
C SER A 178 -0.47 -6.98 -9.64
N LEU A 179 -1.08 -5.92 -9.12
CA LEU A 179 -0.94 -4.56 -9.63
C LEU A 179 0.53 -4.11 -9.62
N MET A 180 1.27 -4.51 -8.59
CA MET A 180 2.70 -4.24 -8.46
C MET A 180 3.50 -4.83 -9.62
N THR A 181 3.29 -6.11 -9.94
CA THR A 181 3.94 -6.75 -11.10
C THR A 181 3.62 -6.02 -12.40
N ARG A 182 2.34 -5.67 -12.63
CA ARG A 182 1.94 -4.94 -13.84
C ARG A 182 2.67 -3.60 -13.98
N MET A 183 2.85 -2.88 -12.87
CA MET A 183 3.62 -1.62 -12.87
C MET A 183 5.10 -1.83 -13.14
N SER A 184 5.70 -2.90 -12.62
CA SER A 184 7.10 -3.23 -12.90
C SER A 184 7.33 -3.58 -14.38
N GLU A 185 6.39 -4.29 -14.99
CA GLU A 185 6.44 -4.73 -16.40
C GLU A 185 5.96 -3.66 -17.40
N SER A 186 5.52 -2.49 -16.93
CA SER A 186 4.91 -1.45 -17.77
C SER A 186 5.83 -0.99 -18.90
N ALA A 187 5.28 -0.90 -20.11
CA ALA A 187 5.97 -0.32 -21.27
C ALA A 187 6.02 1.22 -21.19
N VAL A 188 5.18 1.84 -20.35
CA VAL A 188 5.08 3.30 -20.19
C VAL A 188 5.99 3.75 -19.03
N PRO A 189 7.10 4.47 -19.30
CA PRO A 189 8.03 4.89 -18.25
C PRO A 189 7.38 5.70 -17.13
N GLN A 190 6.33 6.47 -17.45
CA GLN A 190 5.58 7.30 -16.50
C GLN A 190 4.78 6.48 -15.47
N LEU A 191 4.49 5.22 -15.78
CA LEU A 191 3.71 4.31 -14.93
C LEU A 191 4.56 3.23 -14.25
N LYS A 192 5.85 3.16 -14.57
CA LYS A 192 6.78 2.24 -13.92
C LYS A 192 6.87 2.48 -12.42
N ILE A 193 6.91 1.38 -11.67
CA ILE A 193 6.81 1.42 -10.22
C ILE A 193 7.96 2.23 -9.56
N GLU A 194 9.15 2.24 -10.15
CA GLU A 194 10.29 3.01 -9.66
C GLU A 194 10.01 4.51 -9.71
N LEU A 195 9.38 4.98 -10.80
CA LEU A 195 8.99 6.38 -10.92
C LEU A 195 7.84 6.71 -9.97
N LEU A 196 6.84 5.83 -9.87
CA LEU A 196 5.73 6.02 -8.91
C LEU A 196 6.25 6.09 -7.47
N TYR A 197 7.22 5.26 -7.10
CA TYR A 197 7.91 5.32 -5.81
C TYR A 197 8.66 6.64 -5.62
N ARG A 198 9.41 7.11 -6.63
CA ARG A 198 10.11 8.40 -6.56
C ARG A 198 9.14 9.56 -6.37
N LYS A 199 8.07 9.63 -7.17
CA LYS A 199 7.00 10.64 -7.05
C LYS A 199 6.34 10.56 -5.68
N SER A 200 6.10 9.35 -5.19
CA SER A 200 5.57 9.10 -3.85
C SER A 200 6.43 9.67 -2.73
N ARG A 201 7.76 9.64 -2.84
CA ARG A 201 8.67 10.27 -1.87
C ARG A 201 8.65 11.80 -1.93
N LEU A 202 8.40 12.36 -3.10
CA LEU A 202 8.35 13.80 -3.30
C LEU A 202 6.96 14.41 -3.13
N ALA A 203 5.90 13.60 -3.03
CA ALA A 203 4.54 14.12 -3.12
C ALA A 203 4.20 15.13 -2.02
N GLY A 204 4.73 15.00 -0.80
CA GLY A 204 4.46 15.96 0.28
C GLY A 204 4.81 17.39 -0.13
N ARG A 205 6.02 17.58 -0.65
CA ARG A 205 6.49 18.88 -1.14
C ARG A 205 5.70 19.40 -2.34
N HIS A 206 5.18 18.52 -3.18
CA HIS A 206 4.46 18.93 -4.39
C HIS A 206 2.98 19.25 -4.10
N ILE A 207 2.30 18.45 -3.27
CA ILE A 207 0.88 18.65 -2.99
C ILE A 207 0.65 19.83 -2.03
N TRP A 208 1.56 20.04 -1.07
CA TRP A 208 1.48 21.16 -0.14
C TRP A 208 2.26 22.40 -0.62
N ALA A 209 3.11 22.25 -1.64
CA ALA A 209 3.89 23.33 -2.24
C ALA A 209 4.58 24.23 -1.17
N GLY A 210 4.39 25.54 -1.26
CA GLY A 210 4.98 26.51 -0.31
C GLY A 210 4.45 26.43 1.12
N GLU A 211 3.37 25.71 1.37
CA GLU A 211 2.85 25.48 2.74
C GLU A 211 3.64 24.39 3.46
N TYR A 212 4.43 23.57 2.74
CA TYR A 212 5.09 22.40 3.30
C TYR A 212 6.35 22.79 4.09
N PRO A 213 6.37 22.58 5.43
CA PRO A 213 7.42 23.16 6.26
C PRO A 213 8.73 22.37 6.18
N GLU A 214 9.85 23.05 6.44
CA GLU A 214 11.20 22.49 6.32
C GLU A 214 11.46 21.31 7.26
N ASN A 215 10.85 21.30 8.45
CA ASN A 215 10.95 20.18 9.38
C ASN A 215 10.34 18.88 8.80
N GLU A 216 9.24 18.98 8.05
CA GLU A 216 8.61 17.82 7.38
C GLU A 216 9.39 17.39 6.14
N VAL A 217 10.09 18.33 5.49
CA VAL A 217 11.09 18.05 4.46
C VAL A 217 12.24 17.21 5.04
N LEU A 218 12.76 17.58 6.22
CA LEU A 218 13.80 16.82 6.91
C LEU A 218 13.30 15.44 7.37
N ASP A 219 12.09 15.35 7.92
CA ASP A 219 11.49 14.06 8.29
C ASP A 219 11.37 13.12 7.08
N ASP A 220 10.97 13.62 5.91
CA ASP A 220 10.92 12.81 4.68
C ASP A 220 12.30 12.29 4.26
N ILE A 221 13.37 13.08 4.43
CA ILE A 221 14.75 12.67 4.14
C ILE A 221 15.18 11.57 5.12
N GLU A 222 14.94 11.75 6.41
CA GLU A 222 15.30 10.76 7.44
C GLU A 222 14.58 9.43 7.25
N ASN A 223 13.32 9.48 6.83
CA ASN A 223 12.51 8.29 6.59
C ASN A 223 12.78 7.65 5.22
N TYR A 224 13.53 8.29 4.31
CA TYR A 224 13.71 7.82 2.94
C TYR A 224 14.24 6.38 2.88
N ARG A 225 15.35 6.11 3.57
CA ARG A 225 16.04 4.80 3.50
C ARG A 225 15.22 3.66 4.12
N PRO A 226 14.60 3.80 5.32
CA PRO A 226 13.66 2.80 5.82
C PRO A 226 12.44 2.57 4.91
N LEU A 227 11.94 3.63 4.28
CA LEU A 227 10.85 3.54 3.32
C LEU A 227 11.26 2.86 2.01
N GLU A 228 12.52 2.98 1.59
CA GLU A 228 13.11 2.26 0.46
C GLU A 228 13.16 0.75 0.77
N LEU A 229 13.64 0.38 1.96
CA LEU A 229 13.59 -1.01 2.42
C LEU A 229 12.16 -1.57 2.41
N LEU A 230 11.18 -0.83 2.93
CA LEU A 230 9.76 -1.22 2.86
C LEU A 230 9.28 -1.44 1.42
N HIS A 231 9.66 -0.57 0.50
CA HIS A 231 9.28 -0.71 -0.90
C HIS A 231 9.87 -1.98 -1.53
N LEU A 232 11.17 -2.22 -1.32
CA LEU A 232 11.86 -3.41 -1.81
C LEU A 232 11.29 -4.69 -1.21
N ASN A 233 10.91 -4.68 0.06
CA ASN A 233 10.25 -5.81 0.70
C ASN A 233 8.90 -6.14 0.05
N ASN A 234 8.14 -5.14 -0.39
CA ASN A 234 6.88 -5.38 -1.11
C ASN A 234 7.13 -5.92 -2.53
N LEU A 235 8.16 -5.42 -3.24
CA LEU A 235 8.57 -5.97 -4.54
C LEU A 235 8.94 -7.46 -4.41
N LEU A 236 9.77 -7.80 -3.42
CA LEU A 236 10.10 -9.18 -3.11
C LEU A 236 8.88 -10.02 -2.76
N ARG A 237 7.97 -9.49 -1.94
CA ARG A 237 6.72 -10.20 -1.61
C ARG A 237 5.94 -10.57 -2.87
N SER A 238 5.79 -9.62 -3.79
CA SER A 238 5.09 -9.86 -5.06
C SER A 238 5.74 -11.01 -5.82
N ARG A 239 7.07 -10.98 -5.97
CA ARG A 239 7.84 -12.02 -6.68
C ARG A 239 7.77 -13.40 -6.01
N ILE A 240 7.91 -13.47 -4.69
CA ILE A 240 7.77 -14.73 -3.92
C ILE A 240 6.37 -15.33 -4.14
N TRP A 241 5.33 -14.50 -4.18
CA TRP A 241 3.95 -14.96 -4.41
C TRP A 241 3.74 -15.44 -5.84
N GLN A 242 4.27 -14.74 -6.83
CA GLN A 242 4.19 -15.17 -8.22
C GLN A 242 4.87 -16.53 -8.43
N LEU A 243 6.06 -16.73 -7.84
CA LEU A 243 6.72 -18.03 -7.84
C LEU A 243 5.82 -19.12 -7.23
N GLY A 244 5.15 -18.84 -6.12
CA GLY A 244 4.22 -19.77 -5.48
C GLY A 244 3.02 -20.12 -6.37
N VAL A 245 2.39 -19.12 -6.99
CA VAL A 245 1.23 -19.32 -7.88
C VAL A 245 1.62 -20.09 -9.13
N SER A 246 2.66 -19.67 -9.84
CA SER A 246 3.09 -20.34 -11.07
C SER A 246 3.50 -21.78 -10.84
N ARG A 247 4.13 -22.12 -9.70
CA ARG A 247 4.38 -23.51 -9.31
C ARG A 247 3.11 -24.32 -9.15
N SER A 248 2.09 -23.74 -8.50
CA SER A 248 0.79 -24.42 -8.35
C SER A 248 0.07 -24.63 -9.68
N GLU A 249 0.30 -23.74 -10.66
CA GLU A 249 -0.26 -23.81 -12.01
C GLU A 249 0.63 -24.58 -13.00
N GLY A 250 1.78 -25.12 -12.56
CA GLY A 250 2.74 -25.82 -13.43
C GLY A 250 3.45 -24.94 -14.46
N GLN A 251 3.43 -23.62 -14.28
CA GLN A 251 4.06 -22.64 -15.16
C GLN A 251 5.51 -22.35 -14.73
N GLN A 252 6.38 -22.10 -15.71
CA GLN A 252 7.73 -21.60 -15.46
C GLN A 252 7.68 -20.10 -15.16
N THR A 253 8.45 -19.67 -14.16
CA THR A 253 8.68 -18.25 -13.85
C THR A 253 10.10 -17.86 -14.18
N GLU A 254 10.33 -16.58 -14.51
CA GLU A 254 11.68 -16.03 -14.62
C GLU A 254 12.44 -16.11 -13.28
N ASP A 255 11.72 -15.94 -12.17
CA ASP A 255 12.29 -16.04 -10.84
C ASP A 255 12.53 -17.49 -10.42
N SER A 256 13.74 -17.77 -9.94
CA SER A 256 14.07 -19.00 -9.20
C SER A 256 14.13 -18.73 -7.69
N PRO A 257 13.92 -19.76 -6.84
CA PRO A 257 14.12 -19.63 -5.40
C PRO A 257 15.50 -19.08 -5.04
N GLU A 258 16.54 -19.57 -5.72
CA GLU A 258 17.93 -19.21 -5.50
C GLU A 258 18.15 -17.71 -5.76
N MET A 259 17.60 -17.17 -6.85
CA MET A 259 17.63 -15.74 -7.16
C MET A 259 16.91 -14.91 -6.10
N LEU A 260 15.73 -15.33 -5.64
CA LEU A 260 14.99 -14.62 -4.60
C LEU A 260 15.74 -14.61 -3.26
N MET A 261 16.44 -15.70 -2.92
CA MET A 261 17.28 -15.75 -1.73
C MET A 261 18.51 -14.85 -1.85
N GLU A 262 19.13 -14.79 -3.03
CA GLU A 262 20.23 -13.88 -3.31
C GLU A 262 19.78 -12.42 -3.14
N ASP A 263 18.62 -12.05 -3.68
CA ASP A 263 18.06 -10.71 -3.52
C ASP A 263 17.71 -10.37 -2.08
N LEU A 264 17.15 -11.31 -1.32
CA LEU A 264 16.93 -11.17 0.13
C LEU A 264 18.25 -10.89 0.86
N THR A 265 19.32 -11.60 0.50
CA THR A 265 20.65 -11.43 1.11
C THR A 265 21.25 -10.06 0.75
N LYS A 266 21.18 -9.65 -0.52
CA LYS A 266 21.61 -8.31 -0.98
C LYS A 266 20.89 -7.18 -0.23
N ILE A 267 19.59 -7.34 0.01
CA ILE A 267 18.81 -6.38 0.80
C ILE A 267 19.26 -6.39 2.26
N ALA A 268 19.51 -7.56 2.85
CA ALA A 268 20.03 -7.68 4.21
C ALA A 268 21.34 -6.90 4.38
N ASP A 269 22.26 -7.07 3.42
CA ASP A 269 23.57 -6.43 3.43
C ASP A 269 23.45 -4.92 3.22
N LYS A 270 22.66 -4.46 2.25
CA LYS A 270 22.48 -3.02 1.95
C LYS A 270 21.85 -2.23 3.12
N TYR A 271 20.96 -2.87 3.88
CA TYR A 271 20.20 -2.24 4.97
C TYR A 271 20.50 -2.83 6.34
N GLN A 272 21.69 -3.41 6.52
CA GLN A 272 22.10 -4.01 7.79
C GLN A 272 22.03 -2.99 8.93
N ASP A 273 22.39 -1.73 8.67
CA ASP A 273 22.29 -0.61 9.61
C ASP A 273 20.85 -0.42 10.13
N ILE A 274 19.86 -0.46 9.24
CA ILE A 274 18.44 -0.34 9.58
C ILE A 274 17.97 -1.56 10.37
N LEU A 275 18.34 -2.76 9.94
CA LEU A 275 17.95 -4.01 10.60
C LEU A 275 18.53 -4.09 12.03
N MET A 276 19.78 -3.68 12.22
CA MET A 276 20.44 -3.61 13.52
C MET A 276 19.79 -2.53 14.40
N THR A 277 19.54 -1.33 13.85
CA THR A 277 18.91 -0.22 14.59
C THR A 277 17.49 -0.57 15.03
N ALA A 278 16.71 -1.24 14.17
CA ALA A 278 15.37 -1.70 14.48
C ALA A 278 15.31 -2.70 15.65
N SER A 279 16.41 -3.42 15.92
CA SER A 279 16.53 -4.36 17.03
C SER A 279 16.78 -3.69 18.39
N LEU A 280 17.11 -2.40 18.40
CA LEU A 280 17.36 -1.65 19.64
C LEU A 280 16.04 -1.41 20.41
N PRO A 281 16.10 -1.37 21.76
CA PRO A 281 14.93 -1.05 22.59
C PRO A 281 14.27 0.27 22.19
N ALA A 282 12.94 0.31 22.21
CA ALA A 282 12.15 1.48 21.82
C ALA A 282 12.02 2.55 22.92
N THR A 283 12.67 2.36 24.08
CA THR A 283 12.50 3.22 25.26
C THR A 283 12.88 4.66 24.96
N GLY A 284 11.92 5.58 25.08
CA GLY A 284 12.12 7.03 24.90
C GLY A 284 12.22 7.52 23.45
N GLN A 285 12.04 6.66 22.44
CA GLN A 285 12.14 7.06 21.04
C GLN A 285 10.79 7.56 20.50
N THR A 286 10.68 8.87 20.27
CA THR A 286 9.47 9.50 19.70
C THR A 286 9.57 9.80 18.21
N ARG A 287 10.78 9.76 17.63
CA ARG A 287 10.99 10.10 16.21
C ARG A 287 10.37 9.04 15.30
N ARG A 288 9.63 9.49 14.28
CA ARG A 288 8.95 8.65 13.29
C ARG A 288 9.89 7.65 12.60
N VAL A 289 11.13 8.07 12.30
CA VAL A 289 12.11 7.23 11.59
C VAL A 289 12.35 5.87 12.27
N PHE A 290 12.41 5.82 13.61
CA PHE A 290 12.59 4.56 14.33
C PHE A 290 11.39 3.62 14.19
N HIS A 291 10.18 4.17 14.12
CA HIS A 291 8.99 3.38 13.84
C HIS A 291 9.05 2.82 12.41
N THR A 292 9.37 3.65 11.43
CA THR A 292 9.52 3.24 10.04
C THR A 292 10.60 2.16 9.87
N MET A 293 11.74 2.28 10.56
CA MET A 293 12.79 1.25 10.59
C MET A 293 12.28 -0.08 11.12
N ARG A 294 11.50 -0.08 12.20
CA ARG A 294 10.91 -1.31 12.77
C ARG A 294 9.88 -1.94 11.86
N CYS A 295 9.02 -1.14 11.22
CA CYS A 295 8.09 -1.63 10.22
C CYS A 295 8.83 -2.26 9.02
N ALA A 296 9.89 -1.59 8.54
CA ALA A 296 10.73 -2.07 7.46
C ALA A 296 11.41 -3.40 7.80
N ALA A 297 12.05 -3.48 8.96
CA ALA A 297 12.69 -4.69 9.44
C ALA A 297 11.68 -5.83 9.62
N SER A 298 10.53 -5.57 10.24
CA SER A 298 9.49 -6.59 10.44
C SER A 298 8.96 -7.11 9.10
N SER A 299 8.76 -6.24 8.12
CA SER A 299 8.35 -6.64 6.76
C SER A 299 9.43 -7.48 6.08
N TYR A 300 10.72 -7.15 6.24
CA TYR A 300 11.83 -7.93 5.71
C TYR A 300 11.84 -9.36 6.28
N TRP A 301 11.75 -9.50 7.61
CA TRP A 301 11.70 -10.82 8.24
C TRP A 301 10.46 -11.62 7.87
N ALA A 302 9.32 -10.94 7.64
CA ALA A 302 8.14 -11.58 7.10
C ALA A 302 8.40 -12.16 5.70
N GLN A 303 9.17 -11.49 4.82
CA GLN A 303 9.54 -12.06 3.52
C GLN A 303 10.41 -13.29 3.64
N ILE A 304 11.37 -13.30 4.58
CA ILE A 304 12.20 -14.49 4.85
C ILE A 304 11.33 -15.68 5.25
N LEU A 305 10.34 -15.46 6.12
CA LEU A 305 9.40 -16.50 6.54
C LEU A 305 8.54 -16.96 5.36
N SER A 306 7.96 -16.02 4.61
CA SER A 306 7.17 -16.29 3.41
C SER A 306 7.95 -17.13 2.39
N TYR A 307 9.18 -16.75 2.07
CA TYR A 307 10.07 -17.49 1.18
C TYR A 307 10.31 -18.93 1.65
N LYS A 308 10.58 -19.12 2.95
CA LYS A 308 10.83 -20.47 3.51
C LYS A 308 9.59 -21.35 3.46
N CYS A 309 8.42 -20.80 3.79
CA CYS A 309 7.16 -21.53 3.73
C CYS A 309 6.83 -21.95 2.30
N SER A 310 7.01 -21.07 1.31
CA SER A 310 6.76 -21.36 -0.11
C SER A 310 7.74 -22.36 -0.72
N ASN A 311 8.91 -22.58 -0.10
CA ASN A 311 9.96 -23.48 -0.61
C ASN A 311 10.17 -24.75 0.22
N GLY A 312 9.34 -25.03 1.23
CA GLY A 312 9.38 -26.26 2.02
C GLY A 312 10.64 -26.49 2.87
N ARG A 313 11.58 -25.54 2.94
CA ARG A 313 12.83 -25.65 3.70
C ARG A 313 12.72 -24.93 5.05
N MET A 314 12.00 -25.52 6.01
CA MET A 314 12.26 -25.25 7.43
C MET A 314 13.44 -26.10 7.91
N GLY A 315 14.62 -25.86 7.36
CA GLY A 315 15.89 -26.37 7.88
C GLY A 315 16.42 -25.47 8.98
N GLY A 316 16.83 -26.06 10.11
CA GLY A 316 17.22 -25.41 11.38
C GLY A 316 18.45 -24.50 11.36
N GLY A 317 18.47 -23.49 10.49
CA GLY A 317 19.43 -22.39 10.56
C GLY A 317 19.06 -21.41 11.67
N LYS A 318 19.85 -21.38 12.74
CA LYS A 318 19.74 -20.37 13.81
C LYS A 318 20.00 -18.98 13.22
N PHE A 319 18.98 -18.12 13.25
CA PHE A 319 19.14 -16.69 12.94
C PHE A 319 19.52 -15.94 14.24
N PRO A 320 20.64 -15.20 14.27
CA PRO A 320 21.10 -14.52 15.49
C PRO A 320 20.20 -13.36 15.95
N TYR A 321 19.25 -12.89 15.11
CA TYR A 321 18.47 -11.67 15.39
C TYR A 321 16.94 -11.80 15.25
N GLY A 322 16.42 -12.87 14.63
CA GLY A 322 14.98 -13.02 14.36
C GLY A 322 14.11 -13.30 15.61
N SER A 323 14.67 -13.96 16.62
CA SER A 323 13.95 -14.28 17.86
C SER A 323 13.67 -13.03 18.69
N LYS A 324 14.59 -12.06 18.75
CA LYS A 324 14.41 -10.84 19.54
C LYS A 324 13.39 -9.88 18.92
N LEU A 325 13.32 -9.79 17.59
CA LEU A 325 12.37 -8.91 16.90
C LEU A 325 10.92 -9.43 17.01
N MET A 326 10.70 -10.74 16.92
CA MET A 326 9.38 -11.36 17.11
C MET A 326 8.86 -11.17 18.54
N PHE A 327 9.75 -11.17 19.55
CA PHE A 327 9.39 -10.85 20.93
C PHE A 327 9.14 -9.35 21.17
N ALA A 328 9.85 -8.46 20.48
CA ALA A 328 9.64 -7.01 20.59
C ALA A 328 8.31 -6.57 19.94
N VAL A 329 7.98 -7.09 18.75
CA VAL A 329 6.70 -6.82 18.07
C VAL A 329 5.52 -7.35 18.88
N ARG A 330 5.68 -8.48 19.58
CA ARG A 330 4.64 -9.05 20.46
C ARG A 330 4.41 -8.23 21.74
N ARG A 331 5.41 -7.45 22.19
CA ARG A 331 5.29 -6.59 23.37
C ARG A 331 4.63 -5.25 23.06
N ASP A 332 4.87 -4.70 21.88
CA ASP A 332 4.30 -3.40 21.47
C ASP A 332 2.87 -3.51 20.90
N TYR A 333 2.45 -4.73 20.50
CA TYR A 333 1.09 -5.00 19.97
C TYR A 333 0.26 -5.97 20.83
N GLY A 334 0.74 -6.32 22.03
CA GLY A 334 0.08 -7.27 22.92
C GLY A 334 -0.68 -6.58 24.05
N ASN A 335 -1.99 -6.34 23.84
CA ASN A 335 -2.94 -6.47 24.93
C ASN A 335 -2.71 -7.84 25.59
N THR A 336 -2.47 -7.85 26.90
CA THR A 336 -2.35 -9.06 27.71
C THR A 336 -3.49 -10.04 27.37
N PRO A 337 -3.22 -11.31 27.02
CA PRO A 337 -4.27 -12.30 26.88
C PRO A 337 -4.85 -12.58 28.27
N ARG A 338 -6.12 -12.19 28.49
CA ARG A 338 -6.89 -12.74 29.61
C ARG A 338 -7.09 -14.23 29.33
N LYS A 339 -6.64 -15.06 30.27
CA LYS A 339 -6.93 -16.49 30.33
C LYS A 339 -8.44 -16.71 30.23
N GLY A 340 -8.89 -17.50 29.27
CA GLY A 340 -10.29 -17.89 29.15
C GLY A 340 -10.62 -18.56 27.83
N SER A 341 -10.43 -19.89 27.81
CA SER A 341 -11.12 -20.88 26.98
C SER A 341 -11.22 -20.69 25.45
N GLY A 342 -10.53 -21.59 24.74
CA GLY A 342 -11.24 -22.56 23.89
C GLY A 342 -11.18 -22.35 22.38
N ALA A 343 -10.41 -23.23 21.74
CA ALA A 343 -10.54 -23.70 20.36
C ALA A 343 -10.15 -22.75 19.21
N ASP A 344 -8.89 -22.84 18.82
CA ASP A 344 -8.43 -23.29 17.49
C ASP A 344 -9.43 -23.19 16.32
N CYS A 345 -9.16 -22.30 15.36
CA CYS A 345 -8.89 -22.69 13.97
C CYS A 345 -8.41 -21.48 13.15
N TRP A 346 -7.16 -21.54 12.69
CA TRP A 346 -6.56 -20.61 11.74
C TRP A 346 -6.64 -21.21 10.34
N LEU A 347 -7.15 -20.46 9.35
CA LEU A 347 -6.76 -20.47 7.93
C LEU A 347 -7.10 -19.13 7.26
#